data_AF-A0A2W4KNS4-F1
#
_entry.id   AF-A0A2W4KNS4-F1
#
_cell.length_a   1.000
_cell.length_b   1.000
_cell.length_c   1.000
_cell.angle_alpha   90.00
_cell.angle_beta   90.00
_cell.angle_gamma   90.00
#
_symmetry.space_group_name_H-M   'P 1'
#
loop_
_entity.id
_entity.type
_entity.pdbx_description
1 polymer ?
#
loop_
_entity_poly.entity_id
_entity_poly.type
_entity_poly.pdbx_seq_one_letter_code
_entity_poly.pdbx_strand_id
1 'polypeptide(L)'
;PDFTSAEEAVEFAKEIQRIAKRNQLSDADMGKGQLRVDVNISSRKEKTVPLGTRVELKNIKSFSAIKRAIDAEVIRQLACRESGEEITQQTRRRDDLKGQSFAMRSKKDAFKKNKDLPFSLLDSEDEEGERFEDTLIEESEVAELLQQDFELEQIKAAMQELDVLSREIIFLKYIEHKSNTEIEEQLLISQEVIRQRISRAFKKLRALLKV
;
A
#
# COMPACT_ATOMS: atom_id res chain seq x y z
N PRO A 1 -14.78 -12.14 0.50
CA PRO A 1 -13.42 -11.68 0.87
C PRO A 1 -12.49 -12.03 -0.28
N ASP A 2 -12.04 -11.03 -1.01
CA ASP A 2 -11.64 -11.21 -2.41
C ASP A 2 -10.12 -11.13 -2.60
N PHE A 3 -9.41 -10.55 -1.63
CA PHE A 3 -7.95 -10.52 -1.62
C PHE A 3 -7.38 -11.86 -1.19
N THR A 4 -6.40 -12.36 -1.95
CA THR A 4 -5.71 -13.63 -1.71
C THR A 4 -4.22 -13.46 -1.41
N SER A 5 -3.67 -12.25 -1.57
CA SER A 5 -2.29 -11.91 -1.26
C SER A 5 -2.17 -10.63 -0.43
N ALA A 6 -1.02 -10.47 0.22
CA ALA A 6 -0.71 -9.25 0.97
C ALA A 6 -0.56 -8.05 0.03
N GLU A 7 -0.02 -8.29 -1.17
CA GLU A 7 0.19 -7.33 -2.23
C GLU A 7 -1.13 -6.75 -2.73
N GLU A 8 -2.11 -7.59 -3.04
CA GLU A 8 -3.47 -7.16 -3.44
C GLU A 8 -4.12 -6.30 -2.35
N ALA A 9 -4.04 -6.72 -1.08
CA ALA A 9 -4.64 -5.98 0.03
C ALA A 9 -3.98 -4.60 0.23
N VAL A 10 -2.65 -4.51 0.06
CA VAL A 10 -1.91 -3.25 0.14
C VAL A 10 -2.25 -2.34 -1.03
N GLU A 11 -2.30 -2.88 -2.25
CA GLU A 11 -2.61 -2.07 -3.43
C GLU A 11 -4.04 -1.53 -3.38
N PHE A 12 -4.99 -2.35 -2.93
CA PHE A 12 -6.35 -1.89 -2.66
C PHE A 12 -6.40 -0.75 -1.63
N ALA A 13 -5.67 -0.88 -0.52
CA ALA A 13 -5.62 0.16 0.50
C ALA A 13 -4.99 1.47 -0.01
N LYS A 14 -3.99 1.38 -0.91
CA LYS A 14 -3.44 2.56 -1.60
C LYS A 14 -4.45 3.16 -2.55
N GLU A 15 -5.22 2.35 -3.27
CA GLU A 15 -6.24 2.84 -4.19
C GLU A 15 -7.33 3.64 -3.45
N ILE A 16 -7.77 3.16 -2.28
CA ILE A 16 -8.67 3.93 -1.41
C ILE A 16 -8.05 5.28 -1.00
N GLN A 17 -6.74 5.32 -0.70
CA GLN A 17 -6.04 6.57 -0.41
C GLN A 17 -6.01 7.50 -1.64
N ARG A 18 -5.74 6.96 -2.84
CA ARG A 18 -5.73 7.73 -4.09
C ARG A 18 -7.11 8.34 -4.35
N ILE A 19 -8.18 7.55 -4.25
CA ILE A 19 -9.57 8.00 -4.42
C ILE A 19 -9.90 9.13 -3.44
N ALA A 20 -9.57 8.96 -2.15
CA ALA A 20 -9.86 9.98 -1.14
C ALA A 20 -9.13 11.31 -1.39
N LYS A 21 -7.85 11.25 -1.78
CA LYS A 21 -7.05 12.44 -2.11
C LYS A 21 -7.55 13.14 -3.36
N ARG A 22 -7.83 12.36 -4.41
CA ARG A 22 -8.24 12.86 -5.72
C ARG A 22 -9.56 13.61 -5.65
N ASN A 23 -10.53 13.08 -4.91
CA ASN A 23 -11.82 13.74 -4.69
C ASN A 23 -11.76 14.79 -3.57
N GLN A 24 -10.57 15.14 -3.08
CA GLN A 24 -10.35 16.15 -2.03
C GLN A 24 -11.13 15.89 -0.73
N LEU A 25 -11.49 14.62 -0.47
CA LEU A 25 -12.24 14.22 0.72
C LEU A 25 -11.35 14.20 1.96
N SER A 26 -10.09 13.78 1.78
CA SER A 26 -9.10 13.66 2.84
C SER A 26 -7.70 13.48 2.27
N ASP A 27 -6.70 14.04 2.93
CA ASP A 27 -5.28 13.72 2.72
C ASP A 27 -4.97 12.23 2.95
N ALA A 28 -5.84 11.52 3.70
CA ALA A 28 -5.77 10.09 3.96
C ALA A 28 -4.37 9.60 4.39
N ASP A 29 -3.64 10.44 5.14
CA ASP A 29 -2.31 10.13 5.66
C ASP A 29 -2.40 9.17 6.84
N MET A 30 -1.88 7.95 6.66
CA MET A 30 -1.82 6.93 7.72
C MET A 30 -0.94 7.36 8.90
N GLY A 31 0.14 8.11 8.65
CA GLY A 31 1.07 8.58 9.68
C GLY A 31 0.42 9.61 10.61
N LYS A 32 -0.50 10.42 10.07
CA LYS A 32 -1.34 11.36 10.85
C LYS A 32 -2.63 10.70 11.39
N GLY A 33 -2.88 9.44 11.06
CA GLY A 33 -4.08 8.71 11.49
C GLY A 33 -5.37 9.11 10.77
N GLN A 34 -5.26 9.78 9.62
CA GLN A 34 -6.38 10.17 8.76
C GLN A 34 -6.92 8.99 7.94
N LEU A 35 -6.08 7.97 7.70
CA LEU A 35 -6.48 6.68 7.15
C LEU A 35 -6.13 5.57 8.15
N ARG A 36 -7.09 4.71 8.45
CA ARG A 36 -6.90 3.54 9.33
C ARG A 36 -7.35 2.28 8.60
N VAL A 37 -6.53 1.25 8.66
CA VAL A 37 -6.79 -0.03 8.02
C VAL A 37 -6.65 -1.14 9.05
N ASP A 38 -7.75 -1.87 9.28
CA ASP A 38 -7.77 -3.11 10.04
C ASP A 38 -7.86 -4.28 9.04
N VAL A 39 -7.06 -5.32 9.23
CA VAL A 39 -6.94 -6.44 8.28
C VAL A 39 -7.64 -7.67 8.84
N ASN A 40 -8.52 -8.28 8.06
CA ASN A 40 -9.20 -9.52 8.43
C ASN A 40 -8.63 -10.68 7.58
N ILE A 41 -8.07 -11.69 8.23
CA ILE A 41 -7.35 -12.77 7.56
C ILE A 41 -7.74 -14.15 8.10
N SER A 42 -7.87 -15.10 7.19
CA SER A 42 -8.10 -16.53 7.47
C SER A 42 -7.40 -17.37 6.41
N SER A 43 -6.88 -18.52 6.79
CA SER A 43 -6.25 -19.49 5.87
C SER A 43 -7.15 -20.69 5.58
N ARG A 44 -7.06 -21.25 4.38
CA ARG A 44 -7.67 -22.52 3.96
C ARG A 44 -6.67 -23.28 3.08
N LYS A 45 -6.76 -24.62 3.04
CA LYS A 45 -5.87 -25.45 2.22
C LYS A 45 -6.07 -25.19 0.73
N GLU A 46 -7.32 -25.13 0.31
CA GLU A 46 -7.73 -24.97 -1.08
C GLU A 46 -8.94 -24.05 -1.18
N LYS A 47 -9.16 -23.44 -2.35
CA LYS A 47 -10.29 -22.54 -2.59
C LYS A 47 -11.66 -23.22 -2.43
N THR A 48 -11.71 -24.53 -2.61
CA THR A 48 -12.88 -25.42 -2.50
C THR A 48 -13.32 -25.66 -1.05
N VAL A 49 -12.43 -25.43 -0.08
CA VAL A 49 -12.70 -25.64 1.34
C VAL A 49 -13.29 -24.36 1.95
N PRO A 50 -14.22 -24.48 2.93
CA PRO A 50 -14.69 -23.32 3.71
C PRO A 50 -13.54 -22.46 4.25
N LEU A 51 -13.79 -21.16 4.38
CA LEU A 51 -12.84 -20.24 5.00
C LEU A 51 -12.52 -20.68 6.43
N GLY A 52 -11.25 -20.62 6.81
CA GLY A 52 -10.81 -20.91 8.17
C GLY A 52 -11.21 -19.83 9.16
N THR A 53 -10.78 -20.00 10.42
CA THR A 53 -11.06 -19.03 11.48
C THR A 53 -10.45 -17.66 11.15
N ARG A 54 -11.28 -16.63 11.24
CA ARG A 54 -10.88 -15.23 11.01
C ARG A 54 -10.08 -14.70 12.19
N VAL A 55 -8.95 -14.06 11.90
CA VAL A 55 -8.18 -13.20 12.80
C VAL A 55 -8.22 -11.78 12.29
N GLU A 56 -8.43 -10.82 13.18
CA GLU A 56 -8.45 -9.40 12.85
C GLU A 56 -7.16 -8.75 13.36
N LEU A 57 -6.37 -8.14 12.50
CA LEU A 57 -5.14 -7.41 12.84
C LEU A 57 -5.46 -5.92 12.89
N LYS A 58 -5.18 -5.29 14.03
CA LYS A 58 -5.43 -3.86 14.28
C LYS A 58 -4.15 -3.06 14.50
N ASN A 59 -4.30 -1.75 14.40
CA ASN A 59 -3.28 -0.75 14.74
C ASN A 59 -2.03 -0.87 13.84
N ILE A 60 -2.27 -0.96 12.54
CA ILE A 60 -1.24 -0.98 11.50
C ILE A 60 -1.06 0.44 10.97
N LYS A 61 0.18 0.95 10.96
CA LYS A 61 0.45 2.38 10.76
C LYS A 61 0.96 2.77 9.37
N SER A 62 1.25 1.80 8.51
CA SER A 62 1.73 2.04 7.15
C SER A 62 1.36 0.90 6.21
N PHE A 63 1.37 1.16 4.91
CA PHE A 63 1.19 0.12 3.88
C PHE A 63 2.23 -1.00 3.97
N SER A 64 3.49 -0.65 4.25
CA SER A 64 4.55 -1.65 4.48
C SER A 64 4.31 -2.49 5.73
N ALA A 65 3.69 -1.91 6.77
CA ALA A 65 3.29 -2.64 7.96
C ALA A 65 2.09 -3.56 7.70
N ILE A 66 1.15 -3.19 6.82
CA ILE A 66 0.05 -4.07 6.39
C ILE A 66 0.61 -5.35 5.79
N LYS A 67 1.50 -5.22 4.81
CA LYS A 67 2.15 -6.38 4.15
C LYS A 67 2.80 -7.30 5.18
N ARG A 68 3.69 -6.75 6.01
CA ARG A 68 4.40 -7.51 7.06
C ARG A 68 3.47 -8.16 8.07
N ALA A 69 2.35 -7.52 8.41
CA ALA A 69 1.38 -8.06 9.34
C ALA A 69 0.62 -9.24 8.75
N ILE A 70 0.23 -9.14 7.47
CA ILE A 70 -0.40 -10.25 6.71
C ILE A 70 0.58 -11.42 6.63
N ASP A 71 1.79 -11.19 6.12
CA ASP A 71 2.80 -12.24 5.91
C ASP A 71 3.09 -12.99 7.23
N ALA A 72 3.26 -12.25 8.33
CA ALA A 72 3.50 -12.85 9.65
C ALA A 72 2.30 -13.67 10.17
N GLU A 73 1.07 -13.20 9.94
CA GLU A 73 -0.13 -13.91 10.39
C GLU A 73 -0.40 -15.16 9.53
N VAL A 74 -0.11 -15.12 8.23
CA VAL A 74 -0.16 -16.32 7.37
C VAL A 74 0.77 -17.39 7.91
N ILE A 75 2.04 -17.05 8.15
CA ILE A 75 3.04 -17.99 8.70
C ILE A 75 2.55 -18.57 10.04
N ARG A 76 2.00 -17.72 10.92
CA ARG A 76 1.46 -18.18 12.22
C ARG A 76 0.29 -19.15 12.06
N GLN A 77 -0.66 -18.84 11.17
CA GLN A 77 -1.81 -19.72 10.96
C GLN A 77 -1.41 -21.06 10.33
N LEU A 78 -0.41 -21.07 9.44
CA LEU A 78 0.13 -22.31 8.89
C LEU A 78 0.82 -23.13 9.99
N ALA A 79 1.67 -22.52 10.80
CA ALA A 79 2.35 -23.20 11.91
C ALA A 79 1.36 -23.82 12.92
N CYS A 80 0.30 -23.09 13.32
CA CYS A 80 -0.73 -23.65 14.19
C CYS A 80 -1.44 -24.86 13.56
N ARG A 81 -1.71 -24.82 12.25
CA ARG A 81 -2.34 -25.96 11.56
C ARG A 81 -1.43 -27.17 11.48
N GLU A 82 -0.13 -26.96 11.30
CA GLU A 82 0.87 -28.04 11.27
C GLU A 82 1.09 -28.66 12.64
N SER A 83 1.01 -27.88 13.72
CA SER A 83 1.11 -28.37 15.10
C SER A 83 -0.20 -28.94 15.66
N GLY A 84 -1.31 -28.82 14.93
CA GLY A 84 -2.64 -29.23 15.39
C GLY A 84 -3.27 -28.27 16.41
N GLU A 85 -2.71 -27.08 16.58
CA GLU A 85 -3.27 -26.03 17.42
C GLU A 85 -4.50 -25.38 16.76
N GLU A 86 -5.55 -25.19 17.55
CA GLU A 86 -6.78 -24.56 17.08
C GLU A 86 -6.63 -23.03 17.00
N ILE A 87 -6.93 -22.44 15.83
CA ILE A 87 -7.00 -20.99 15.68
C ILE A 87 -8.38 -20.53 16.15
N THR A 88 -8.40 -19.71 17.20
CA THR A 88 -9.61 -19.06 17.71
C THR A 88 -9.80 -17.67 17.08
N GLN A 89 -11.06 -17.23 16.99
CA GLN A 89 -11.37 -15.89 16.50
C GLN A 89 -10.92 -14.85 17.52
N GLN A 90 -10.00 -13.98 17.11
CA GLN A 90 -9.39 -13.00 17.98
C GLN A 90 -9.03 -11.74 17.19
N THR A 91 -9.12 -10.61 17.87
CA THR A 91 -8.51 -9.37 17.42
C THR A 91 -7.08 -9.35 17.94
N ARG A 92 -6.09 -9.03 17.12
CA ARG A 92 -4.68 -8.96 17.50
C ARG A 92 -4.12 -7.59 17.20
N ARG A 93 -3.33 -7.04 18.12
CA ARG A 93 -2.57 -5.81 17.90
C ARG A 93 -1.24 -6.17 17.25
N ARG A 94 -0.86 -5.48 16.17
CA ARG A 94 0.48 -5.58 15.62
C ARG A 94 1.45 -4.65 16.36
N ASP A 95 2.60 -5.19 16.75
CA ASP A 95 3.77 -4.42 17.21
C ASP A 95 4.89 -4.56 16.18
N ASP A 96 5.08 -3.51 15.38
CA ASP A 96 6.07 -3.49 14.30
C ASP A 96 7.52 -3.47 14.81
N LEU A 97 7.77 -3.02 16.04
CA LEU A 97 9.12 -3.03 16.62
C LEU A 97 9.57 -4.44 16.97
N LYS A 98 8.62 -5.27 17.43
CA LYS A 98 8.88 -6.65 17.85
C LYS A 98 8.62 -7.68 16.75
N GLY A 99 8.01 -7.27 15.65
CA GLY A 99 7.61 -8.19 14.58
C GLY A 99 6.55 -9.21 15.02
N GLN A 100 5.87 -8.97 16.14
CA GLN A 100 4.91 -9.89 16.76
C GLN A 100 3.51 -9.27 16.80
N SER A 101 2.50 -10.14 16.86
CA SER A 101 1.10 -9.74 17.09
C SER A 101 0.65 -10.29 18.45
N PHE A 102 -0.12 -9.52 19.21
CA PHE A 102 -0.62 -9.89 20.53
C PHE A 102 -2.14 -9.95 20.52
N ALA A 103 -2.74 -10.98 21.11
CA ALA A 103 -4.20 -11.08 21.23
C ALA A 103 -4.77 -9.93 22.07
N MET A 104 -5.82 -9.29 21.57
CA MET A 104 -6.65 -8.31 22.25
C MET A 104 -8.01 -8.92 22.60
N ARG A 105 -8.68 -8.29 23.57
CA ARG A 105 -9.99 -8.67 24.15
C ARG A 105 -10.97 -9.24 23.12
N SER A 106 -11.58 -10.38 23.45
CA SER A 106 -12.76 -10.93 22.78
C SER A 106 -14.00 -10.12 23.19
N LYS A 107 -14.50 -9.24 22.31
CA LYS A 107 -15.78 -8.57 22.53
C LYS A 107 -16.69 -8.81 21.32
N LYS A 108 -17.88 -9.34 21.59
CA LYS A 108 -19.00 -9.35 20.63
C LYS A 108 -19.66 -7.97 20.68
N ASP A 109 -19.68 -7.26 19.57
CA ASP A 109 -20.42 -6.00 19.47
C ASP A 109 -21.88 -6.28 19.08
N ALA A 110 -22.81 -5.72 19.87
CA ALA A 110 -24.22 -5.67 19.56
C ALA A 110 -24.57 -4.23 19.16
N PHE A 111 -25.05 -4.02 17.94
CA PHE A 111 -25.54 -2.72 17.50
C PHE A 111 -26.87 -2.39 18.21
N LYS A 112 -26.94 -1.24 18.88
CA LYS A 112 -28.21 -0.65 19.33
C LYS A 112 -28.47 0.61 18.51
N LYS A 113 -29.62 0.67 17.84
CA LYS A 113 -30.07 1.85 17.10
C LYS A 113 -30.21 3.02 18.08
N ASN A 114 -29.60 4.16 17.74
CA ASN A 114 -29.85 5.41 18.44
C ASN A 114 -31.27 5.89 18.07
N LYS A 115 -32.16 5.98 19.06
CA LYS A 115 -33.58 6.31 18.84
C LYS A 115 -33.79 7.82 18.64
N ASP A 116 -32.83 8.63 19.04
CA ASP A 116 -32.94 10.10 19.07
C ASP A 116 -32.46 10.75 17.76
N LEU A 117 -31.80 9.99 16.89
CA LEU A 117 -31.48 10.41 15.53
C LEU A 117 -32.46 9.74 14.55
N PRO A 118 -33.33 10.52 13.88
CA PRO A 118 -34.08 9.99 12.74
C PRO A 118 -33.09 9.56 11.65
N PHE A 119 -33.50 8.63 10.79
CA PHE A 119 -32.71 8.34 9.59
C PHE A 119 -32.67 9.61 8.72
N SER A 120 -31.50 9.96 8.22
CA SER A 120 -31.39 10.94 7.14
C SER A 120 -32.12 10.37 5.93
N LEU A 121 -33.16 11.05 5.47
CA LEU A 121 -33.71 10.84 4.14
C LEU A 121 -32.71 11.47 3.17
N LEU A 122 -32.22 10.68 2.22
CA LEU A 122 -31.51 11.22 1.07
C LEU A 122 -32.60 11.75 0.13
N ASP A 123 -32.86 13.05 0.16
CA ASP A 123 -33.83 13.67 -0.73
C ASP A 123 -33.24 13.68 -2.14
N SER A 124 -33.88 12.94 -3.05
CA SER A 124 -33.46 12.84 -4.46
C SER A 124 -33.84 14.06 -5.30
N GLU A 125 -34.45 15.07 -4.68
CA GLU A 125 -35.12 16.21 -5.34
C GLU A 125 -34.51 17.58 -4.98
N ASP A 126 -33.30 17.62 -4.40
CA ASP A 126 -32.57 18.88 -4.24
C ASP A 126 -32.14 19.41 -5.64
N GLU A 127 -33.03 20.10 -6.34
CA GLU A 127 -32.79 20.74 -7.64
C GLU A 127 -31.83 21.96 -7.53
N GLU A 128 -31.55 22.45 -6.31
CA GLU A 128 -30.74 23.65 -6.04
C GLU A 128 -29.29 23.36 -5.63
N GLY A 129 -28.92 22.11 -5.35
CA GLY A 129 -27.55 21.70 -5.03
C GLY A 129 -26.82 21.08 -6.24
N GLU A 130 -25.50 21.23 -6.33
CA GLU A 130 -24.70 20.32 -7.18
C GLU A 130 -24.97 18.89 -6.70
N ARG A 131 -25.41 18.00 -7.61
CA ARG A 131 -25.66 16.61 -7.21
C ARG A 131 -24.33 16.01 -6.81
N PHE A 132 -24.35 15.11 -5.83
CA PHE A 132 -23.13 14.38 -5.46
C PHE A 132 -22.49 13.72 -6.69
N GLU A 133 -23.30 13.17 -7.61
CA GLU A 133 -22.81 12.61 -8.87
C GLU A 133 -22.07 13.63 -9.74
N ASP A 134 -22.46 14.91 -9.73
CA ASP A 134 -21.82 15.97 -10.53
C ASP A 134 -20.43 16.35 -9.97
N THR A 135 -20.15 16.01 -8.70
CA THR A 135 -18.83 16.20 -8.07
C THR A 135 -17.91 14.99 -8.19
N LEU A 136 -18.44 13.85 -8.64
CA LEU A 136 -17.66 12.64 -8.83
C LEU A 136 -16.86 12.75 -10.12
N ILE A 137 -15.59 12.36 -10.02
CA ILE A 137 -14.72 12.29 -11.18
C ILE A 137 -15.09 11.06 -12.00
N GLU A 138 -15.34 11.24 -13.30
CA GLU A 138 -15.76 10.18 -14.22
C GLU A 138 -14.77 9.01 -14.25
N GLU A 139 -15.28 7.78 -14.39
CA GLU A 139 -14.45 6.56 -14.34
C GLU A 139 -13.39 6.53 -15.46
N SER A 140 -13.68 7.12 -16.62
CA SER A 140 -12.73 7.33 -17.72
C SER A 140 -11.59 8.27 -17.34
N GLU A 141 -11.90 9.39 -16.68
CA GLU A 141 -10.89 10.28 -16.11
C GLU A 141 -10.13 9.56 -15.00
N VAL A 142 -10.77 8.66 -14.23
CA VAL A 142 -10.08 7.83 -13.22
C VAL A 142 -9.03 6.96 -13.85
N ALA A 143 -9.36 6.25 -14.92
CA ALA A 143 -8.41 5.43 -15.67
C ALA A 143 -7.28 6.26 -16.30
N GLU A 144 -7.56 7.44 -16.85
CA GLU A 144 -6.54 8.33 -17.42
C GLU A 144 -5.61 8.92 -16.37
N LEU A 145 -6.13 9.35 -15.21
CA LEU A 145 -5.31 9.86 -14.10
C LEU A 145 -4.51 8.75 -13.40
N LEU A 146 -5.05 7.53 -13.30
CA LEU A 146 -4.27 6.35 -12.87
C LEU A 146 -3.11 6.03 -13.84
N GLN A 147 -3.24 6.39 -15.12
CA GLN A 147 -2.18 6.29 -16.11
C GLN A 147 -1.24 7.51 -16.13
N GLN A 148 -1.68 8.69 -15.67
CA GLN A 148 -0.91 9.94 -15.69
C GLN A 148 -0.09 10.22 -14.40
N ASP A 149 -0.49 9.73 -13.22
CA ASP A 149 0.05 10.25 -11.96
C ASP A 149 1.45 9.71 -11.56
N PHE A 150 2.44 10.44 -12.07
CA PHE A 150 3.36 11.30 -11.29
C PHE A 150 4.85 10.94 -11.32
N GLU A 151 5.22 9.66 -11.32
CA GLU A 151 6.65 9.30 -11.27
C GLU A 151 7.28 9.13 -12.66
N LEU A 152 6.60 8.52 -13.62
CA LEU A 152 7.28 8.10 -14.87
C LEU A 152 7.70 9.28 -15.77
N GLU A 153 6.82 10.26 -16.01
CA GLU A 153 7.15 11.42 -16.84
C GLU A 153 8.16 12.34 -16.15
N GLN A 154 8.04 12.57 -14.84
CA GLN A 154 9.00 13.39 -14.10
C GLN A 154 10.36 12.69 -13.97
N ILE A 155 10.39 11.37 -13.76
CA ILE A 155 11.63 10.57 -13.78
C ILE A 155 12.21 10.57 -15.18
N LYS A 156 11.42 10.42 -16.25
CA LYS A 156 11.91 10.50 -17.63
C LYS A 156 12.53 11.87 -17.93
N ALA A 157 11.85 12.96 -17.57
CA ALA A 157 12.38 14.32 -17.72
C ALA A 157 13.65 14.54 -16.89
N ALA A 158 13.67 14.09 -15.62
CA ALA A 158 14.83 14.22 -14.75
C ALA A 158 15.99 13.30 -15.16
N MET A 159 15.71 12.15 -15.78
CA MET A 159 16.71 11.26 -16.39
C MET A 159 17.34 11.90 -17.63
N GLN A 160 16.58 12.65 -18.43
CA GLN A 160 17.11 13.36 -19.60
C GLN A 160 18.14 14.45 -19.22
N GLU A 161 18.02 15.03 -18.02
CA GLU A 161 18.95 16.01 -17.44
C GLU A 161 20.29 15.41 -16.96
N LEU A 162 20.41 14.08 -16.90
CA LEU A 162 21.67 13.43 -16.55
C LEU A 162 22.58 13.27 -17.78
N ASP A 163 23.89 13.27 -17.56
CA ASP A 163 24.83 12.91 -18.62
C ASP A 163 24.67 11.44 -19.03
N VAL A 164 25.02 11.14 -20.28
CA VAL A 164 24.81 9.82 -20.90
C VAL A 164 25.42 8.70 -20.06
N LEU A 165 26.62 8.90 -19.52
CA LEU A 165 27.30 7.89 -18.72
C LEU A 165 26.59 7.63 -17.38
N SER A 166 26.08 8.66 -16.73
CA SER A 166 25.29 8.50 -15.49
C SER A 166 23.96 7.80 -15.71
N ARG A 167 23.29 8.05 -16.85
CA ARG A 167 22.07 7.32 -17.25
C ARG A 167 22.34 5.84 -17.47
N GLU A 168 23.39 5.54 -18.23
CA GLU A 168 23.80 4.17 -18.52
C GLU A 168 24.12 3.40 -17.24
N ILE A 169 24.89 4.00 -16.33
CA ILE A 169 25.20 3.40 -15.03
C ILE A 169 23.92 3.13 -14.21
N ILE A 170 22.98 4.07 -14.17
CA ILE A 170 21.71 3.88 -13.44
C ILE A 170 20.89 2.75 -14.06
N PHE A 171 20.81 2.72 -15.39
CA PHE A 171 20.09 1.68 -16.12
C PHE A 171 20.67 0.30 -15.83
N LEU A 172 21.98 0.11 -16.02
CA LEU A 172 22.64 -1.17 -15.74
C LEU A 172 22.49 -1.59 -14.27
N LYS A 173 22.55 -0.64 -13.35
CA LYS A 173 22.50 -0.91 -11.91
C LYS A 173 21.11 -1.26 -11.38
N TYR A 174 20.10 -0.51 -11.81
CA TYR A 174 18.78 -0.52 -11.18
C TYR A 174 17.68 -1.12 -12.08
N ILE A 175 17.91 -1.18 -13.40
CA ILE A 175 17.01 -1.84 -14.35
C ILE A 175 17.53 -3.23 -14.71
N GLU A 176 18.80 -3.36 -15.07
CA GLU A 176 19.40 -4.68 -15.39
C GLU A 176 19.97 -5.41 -14.17
N HIS A 177 19.93 -4.79 -12.98
CA HIS A 177 20.37 -5.37 -11.72
C HIS A 177 21.84 -5.83 -11.67
N LYS A 178 22.74 -5.24 -12.47
CA LYS A 178 24.17 -5.59 -12.51
C LYS A 178 24.92 -5.13 -11.26
N SER A 179 25.92 -5.91 -10.85
CA SER A 179 26.89 -5.56 -9.82
C SER A 179 27.82 -4.45 -10.30
N ASN A 180 28.50 -3.77 -9.37
CA ASN A 180 29.45 -2.72 -9.75
C ASN A 180 30.66 -3.28 -10.52
N THR A 181 31.01 -4.54 -10.28
CA THR A 181 32.08 -5.25 -10.99
C THR A 181 31.68 -5.52 -12.44
N GLU A 182 30.46 -5.99 -12.68
CA GLU A 182 29.95 -6.21 -14.04
C GLU A 182 29.82 -4.89 -14.83
N ILE A 183 29.43 -3.80 -14.16
CA ILE A 183 29.37 -2.47 -14.78
C ILE A 183 30.78 -1.94 -15.07
N GLU A 184 31.75 -2.18 -14.20
CA GLU A 184 33.15 -1.80 -14.39
C GLU A 184 33.76 -2.50 -15.60
N GLU A 185 33.51 -3.80 -15.75
CA GLU A 185 33.95 -4.60 -16.90
C GLU A 185 33.28 -4.13 -18.20
N GLN A 186 31.98 -3.83 -18.17
CA GLN A 186 31.22 -3.44 -19.35
C GLN A 186 31.54 -2.02 -19.83
N LEU A 187 31.67 -1.07 -18.90
CA LEU A 187 31.86 0.35 -19.21
C LEU A 187 33.32 0.79 -19.14
N LEU A 188 34.25 -0.09 -18.75
CA LEU A 188 35.68 0.17 -18.59
C LEU A 188 35.97 1.37 -17.68
N ILE A 189 35.23 1.48 -16.57
CA ILE A 189 35.34 2.55 -15.57
C ILE A 189 35.45 1.97 -14.17
N SER A 190 36.24 2.60 -13.29
CA SER A 190 36.45 2.07 -11.94
C SER A 190 35.17 2.07 -11.09
N GLN A 191 35.06 1.11 -10.16
CA GLN A 191 33.92 1.09 -9.21
C GLN A 191 33.78 2.36 -8.37
N GLU A 192 34.88 3.08 -8.16
CA GLU A 192 34.86 4.36 -7.47
C GLU A 192 34.11 5.41 -8.29
N VAL A 193 34.39 5.49 -9.59
CA VAL A 193 33.69 6.38 -10.52
C VAL A 193 32.20 6.02 -10.61
N ILE A 194 31.87 4.72 -10.67
CA ILE A 194 30.48 4.23 -10.67
C ILE A 194 29.74 4.71 -9.42
N ARG A 195 30.32 4.51 -8.22
CA ARG A 195 29.72 4.95 -6.95
C ARG A 195 29.55 6.46 -6.88
N GLN A 196 30.55 7.23 -7.29
CA GLN A 196 30.47 8.69 -7.29
C GLN A 196 29.38 9.20 -8.24
N ARG A 197 29.25 8.59 -9.43
CA ARG A 197 28.22 8.98 -10.41
C ARG A 197 26.82 8.63 -9.96
N ILE A 198 26.60 7.44 -9.39
CA ILE A 198 25.32 7.06 -8.79
C ILE A 198 24.91 8.07 -7.71
N SER A 199 25.84 8.41 -6.79
CA SER A 199 25.57 9.36 -5.72
C SER A 199 25.19 10.76 -6.24
N ARG A 200 25.95 11.28 -7.22
CA ARG A 200 25.66 12.58 -7.83
C ARG A 200 24.34 12.58 -8.60
N ALA A 201 24.06 11.51 -9.35
CA ALA A 201 22.83 11.38 -10.11
C ALA A 201 21.61 11.34 -9.18
N PHE A 202 21.63 10.54 -8.10
CA PHE A 202 20.54 10.56 -7.12
C PHE A 202 20.37 11.90 -6.42
N LYS A 203 21.46 12.61 -6.10
CA LYS A 203 21.39 13.96 -5.54
C LYS A 203 20.70 14.93 -6.49
N LYS A 204 21.01 14.86 -7.80
CA LYS A 204 20.39 15.70 -8.83
C LYS A 204 18.92 15.32 -9.05
N LEU A 205 18.60 14.03 -9.10
CA LEU A 205 17.23 13.55 -9.27
C LEU A 205 16.32 13.95 -8.11
N ARG A 206 16.79 13.83 -6.86
CA ARG A 206 16.04 14.30 -5.68
C ARG A 206 15.74 15.80 -5.75
N ALA A 207 16.74 16.60 -6.14
CA ALA A 207 16.56 18.04 -6.31
C ALA A 207 15.55 18.41 -7.41
N LEU A 208 15.53 17.66 -8.51
CA LEU A 208 14.60 17.88 -9.63
C LEU A 208 13.18 17.41 -9.33
N LEU A 209 13.03 16.31 -8.60
CA LEU A 209 11.73 15.72 -8.25
C LEU A 209 11.06 16.41 -7.05
N LYS A 210 11.72 17.39 -6.41
CA LYS A 210 11.24 18.09 -5.19
C LYS A 210 10.85 17.11 -4.06
N VAL A 211 11.60 16.01 -3.93
CA VAL A 211 11.46 14.99 -2.86
C VAL A 211 12.60 15.09 -1.86
#